data_AF-A0A5B9P6U0-F1
#
_entry.id   AF-A0A5B9P6U0-F1
#
_cell.length_a   1.000
_cell.length_b   1.000
_cell.length_c   1.000
_cell.angle_alpha   90.00
_cell.angle_beta   90.00
_cell.angle_gamma   90.00
#
_symmetry.space_group_name_H-M   'P 1'
#
loop_
_entity.id
_entity.type
_entity.pdbx_description
1 polymer ?
#
loop_
_entity_poly.entity_id
_entity_poly.type
_entity_poly.pdbx_seq_one_letter_code
_entity_poly.pdbx_strand_id
1 'polypeptide(L)'
;MVRYLPILLGACVAIVSGLIGAVGVRALAHYEKVSAPAVEMTFDEFARKRLADTSHYKLTNIRHGASVYPEPTRKDGEWEKVYVCLFSNETTRLGKNYISIIAEIDGVSGTEELAKLLQAGELEIYYWPNKQGLPQGVYNRMAQKYRGMDFDRCLHCESGGPPPSPDFGNSCIYVGIGGVTLSIVCVIAFYLIKLIGSMIFRERDPWYDDEEDHQISNKAGLPSA
;
A
#
# COMPACT_ATOMS: atom_id res chain seq x y z
N MET A 1 23.18 -15.65 27.26
CA MET A 1 22.17 -15.47 26.20
C MET A 1 21.02 -14.52 26.56
N VAL A 2 20.39 -14.61 27.74
CA VAL A 2 19.18 -13.83 28.10
C VAL A 2 19.37 -12.29 28.11
N ARG A 3 20.60 -11.78 28.32
CA ARG A 3 20.88 -10.32 28.43
C ARG A 3 20.66 -9.51 27.15
N TYR A 4 20.71 -10.14 25.97
CA TYR A 4 20.58 -9.45 24.67
C TYR A 4 19.19 -9.59 24.06
N LEU A 5 18.38 -10.52 24.57
CA LEU A 5 17.03 -10.79 24.09
C LEU A 5 16.11 -9.55 24.10
N PRO A 6 16.05 -8.72 25.16
CA PRO A 6 15.18 -7.54 25.16
C PRO A 6 15.68 -6.42 24.21
N ILE A 7 17.00 -6.33 24.00
CA ILE A 7 17.59 -5.38 23.06
C ILE A 7 17.27 -5.81 21.62
N LEU A 8 17.40 -7.10 21.33
CA LEU A 8 17.08 -7.68 20.03
C LEU A 8 15.58 -7.53 19.70
N LEU A 9 14.70 -7.85 20.66
CA LEU A 9 13.26 -7.66 20.52
C LEU A 9 12.89 -6.19 20.30
N GLY A 10 13.46 -5.27 21.10
CA GLY A 10 13.25 -3.84 20.93
C GLY A 10 13.70 -3.33 19.55
N ALA A 11 14.85 -3.79 19.06
CA ALA A 11 15.33 -3.47 17.73
C ALA A 11 14.41 -4.00 16.62
N CYS A 12 13.94 -5.26 16.74
CA CYS A 12 13.00 -5.85 15.80
C CYS A 12 11.66 -5.08 15.75
N VAL A 13 11.10 -4.73 16.91
CA VAL A 13 9.86 -3.94 16.97
C VAL A 13 10.08 -2.56 16.35
N ALA A 14 11.18 -1.87 16.66
CA ALA A 14 11.51 -0.58 16.07
C ALA A 14 11.64 -0.64 14.54
N ILE A 15 12.28 -1.69 13.99
CA ILE A 15 12.42 -1.89 12.55
C ILE A 15 11.06 -2.13 11.90
N VAL A 16 10.25 -3.04 12.45
CA VAL A 16 8.91 -3.36 11.91
C VAL A 16 8.01 -2.13 11.98
N SER A 17 8.02 -1.39 13.08
CA SER A 17 7.25 -0.15 13.22
C SER A 17 7.73 0.94 12.26
N GLY A 18 9.04 1.07 12.03
CA GLY A 18 9.59 1.96 11.01
C GLY A 18 9.11 1.61 9.60
N LEU A 19 9.05 0.31 9.26
CA LEU A 19 8.51 -0.16 7.98
C LEU A 19 7.02 0.16 7.84
N ILE A 20 6.22 -0.08 8.89
CA ILE A 20 4.78 0.24 8.89
C ILE A 20 4.57 1.75 8.69
N GLY A 21 5.35 2.59 9.38
CA GLY A 21 5.32 4.04 9.18
C GLY A 21 5.67 4.46 7.75
N ALA A 22 6.71 3.86 7.16
CA ALA A 22 7.10 4.12 5.78
C ALA A 22 6.02 3.72 4.75
N VAL A 23 5.32 2.59 4.99
CA VAL A 23 4.15 2.19 4.18
C VAL A 23 3.04 3.23 4.32
N GLY A 24 2.78 3.72 5.54
CA GLY A 24 1.79 4.77 5.79
C GLY A 24 2.08 6.07 5.05
N VAL A 25 3.34 6.54 5.06
CA VAL A 25 3.76 7.74 4.29
C VAL A 25 3.56 7.54 2.80
N ARG A 26 3.90 6.36 2.26
CA ARG A 26 3.67 6.05 0.84
C ARG A 26 2.18 6.03 0.51
N ALA A 27 1.35 5.46 1.37
CA ALA A 27 -0.09 5.43 1.20
C ALA A 27 -0.70 6.84 1.23
N LEU A 28 -0.22 7.73 2.12
CA LEU A 28 -0.67 9.12 2.20
C LEU A 28 -0.24 9.94 0.97
N ALA A 29 1.02 9.85 0.56
CA ALA A 29 1.51 10.52 -0.65
C ALA A 29 0.77 10.03 -1.91
N HIS A 30 0.43 8.73 -1.94
CA HIS A 30 -0.39 8.17 -2.99
C HIS A 30 -1.83 8.71 -2.96
N TYR A 31 -2.44 8.82 -1.77
CA TYR A 31 -3.73 9.47 -1.60
C TYR A 31 -3.73 10.94 -2.06
N GLU A 32 -2.75 11.73 -1.62
CA GLU A 32 -2.62 13.15 -2.01
C GLU A 32 -2.54 13.29 -3.53
N LYS A 33 -1.78 12.41 -4.20
CA LYS A 33 -1.66 12.41 -5.66
C LYS A 33 -2.96 12.06 -6.38
N VAL A 34 -3.75 11.12 -5.84
CA VAL A 34 -5.00 10.67 -6.44
C VAL A 34 -6.15 11.63 -6.12
N SER A 35 -6.14 12.26 -4.94
CA SER A 35 -7.14 13.25 -4.50
C SER A 35 -6.89 14.66 -5.03
N ALA A 36 -5.71 14.91 -5.63
CA ALA A 36 -5.42 16.18 -6.29
C ALA A 36 -6.42 16.46 -7.43
N PRO A 37 -6.61 17.74 -7.80
CA PRO A 37 -7.41 18.11 -8.97
C PRO A 37 -6.95 17.36 -10.21
N ALA A 38 -7.91 16.88 -10.99
CA ALA A 38 -7.65 16.14 -12.22
C ALA A 38 -6.79 16.98 -13.18
N VAL A 39 -5.72 16.37 -13.71
CA VAL A 39 -4.90 17.02 -14.74
C VAL A 39 -5.63 16.90 -16.08
N GLU A 40 -5.99 18.03 -16.67
CA GLU A 40 -6.66 18.05 -17.97
C GLU A 40 -5.70 17.63 -19.09
N MET A 41 -6.16 16.74 -19.97
CA MET A 41 -5.38 16.20 -21.08
C MET A 41 -6.29 15.72 -22.20
N THR A 42 -5.87 15.86 -23.45
CA THR A 42 -6.62 15.27 -24.57
C THR A 42 -6.44 13.76 -24.64
N PHE A 43 -7.40 13.05 -25.23
CA PHE A 43 -7.30 11.59 -25.46
C PHE A 43 -5.97 11.19 -26.13
N ASP A 44 -5.58 11.89 -27.21
CA ASP A 44 -4.42 11.49 -28.01
C ASP A 44 -3.08 11.79 -27.31
N GLU A 45 -3.03 12.82 -26.48
CA GLU A 45 -1.88 13.08 -25.62
C GLU A 45 -1.74 11.99 -24.56
N PHE A 46 -2.86 11.63 -23.92
CA PHE A 46 -2.88 10.59 -22.90
C PHE A 46 -2.48 9.22 -23.46
N ALA A 47 -3.06 8.82 -24.60
CA ALA A 47 -2.77 7.55 -25.26
C ALA A 47 -1.30 7.40 -25.70
N ARG A 48 -0.62 8.52 -26.01
CA ARG A 48 0.80 8.53 -26.42
C ARG A 48 1.75 8.61 -25.23
N LYS A 49 1.28 9.04 -24.06
CA LYS A 49 2.12 9.23 -22.89
C LYS A 49 2.45 7.89 -22.26
N ARG A 50 3.75 7.64 -22.02
CA ARG A 50 4.17 6.53 -21.14
C ARG A 50 3.92 6.92 -19.70
N LEU A 51 2.74 6.54 -19.20
CA LEU A 51 2.34 6.74 -17.83
C LEU A 51 3.05 5.69 -16.96
N ALA A 52 3.93 6.12 -16.06
CA ALA A 52 4.65 5.22 -15.16
C ALA A 52 4.00 5.15 -13.77
N ASP A 53 3.23 6.17 -13.40
CA ASP A 53 2.65 6.29 -12.07
C ASP A 53 1.14 6.43 -12.10
N THR A 54 0.50 6.08 -10.99
CA THR A 54 -0.89 6.42 -10.73
C THR A 54 -1.09 7.93 -10.74
N SER A 55 -2.12 8.38 -11.46
CA SER A 55 -2.48 9.79 -11.59
C SER A 55 -3.95 9.95 -11.94
N HIS A 56 -4.51 11.10 -11.53
CA HIS A 56 -5.87 11.53 -11.81
C HIS A 56 -5.90 12.50 -13.01
N TYR A 57 -6.72 12.20 -14.02
CA TYR A 57 -6.79 12.95 -15.26
C TYR A 57 -8.22 13.27 -15.63
N LYS A 58 -8.40 14.42 -16.27
CA LYS A 58 -9.63 14.76 -16.98
C LYS A 58 -9.36 14.63 -18.47
N LEU A 59 -9.84 13.55 -19.07
CA LEU A 59 -9.73 13.35 -20.50
C LEU A 59 -10.75 14.20 -21.24
N THR A 60 -10.29 14.93 -22.25
CA THR A 60 -11.13 15.70 -23.16
C THR A 60 -11.01 15.17 -24.59
N ASN A 61 -11.95 15.59 -25.44
CA ASN A 61 -12.01 15.21 -26.85
C ASN A 61 -12.20 13.70 -27.09
N ILE A 62 -12.99 13.06 -26.21
CA ILE A 62 -13.26 11.63 -26.29
C ILE A 62 -14.51 11.33 -27.11
N ARG A 63 -14.49 10.15 -27.75
CA ARG A 63 -15.66 9.46 -28.30
C ARG A 63 -15.76 8.08 -27.68
N HIS A 64 -16.97 7.63 -27.38
CA HIS A 64 -17.17 6.27 -26.89
C HIS A 64 -17.59 5.31 -28.00
N GLY A 65 -17.29 4.02 -27.81
CA GLY A 65 -17.78 2.95 -28.66
C GLY A 65 -19.28 2.74 -28.54
N ALA A 66 -19.88 2.18 -29.59
CA ALA A 66 -21.31 1.84 -29.61
C ALA A 66 -21.67 0.64 -28.72
N SER A 67 -20.68 -0.13 -28.24
CA SER A 67 -20.92 -1.22 -27.29
C SER A 67 -20.36 -0.88 -25.92
N VAL A 68 -21.14 -1.27 -24.93
CA VAL A 68 -20.81 -1.22 -23.50
C VAL A 68 -20.77 -2.66 -23.00
N TYR A 69 -19.88 -2.93 -22.06
CA TYR A 69 -19.66 -4.28 -21.53
C TYR A 69 -19.89 -4.25 -20.04
N PRO A 70 -21.13 -4.41 -19.57
CA PRO A 70 -21.41 -4.39 -18.15
C PRO A 70 -20.91 -5.67 -17.47
N GLU A 71 -20.52 -5.51 -16.21
CA GLU A 71 -20.31 -6.57 -15.24
C GLU A 71 -21.52 -6.56 -14.30
N PRO A 72 -22.41 -7.56 -14.39
CA PRO A 72 -23.67 -7.54 -13.66
C PRO A 72 -23.42 -7.77 -12.16
N THR A 73 -24.15 -7.05 -11.31
CA THR A 73 -24.21 -7.37 -9.89
C THR A 73 -25.04 -8.65 -9.64
N ARG A 74 -25.07 -9.11 -8.39
CA ARG A 74 -26.02 -10.15 -7.94
C ARG A 74 -27.49 -9.70 -7.96
N LYS A 75 -27.77 -8.41 -8.11
CA LYS A 75 -29.14 -7.88 -8.23
C LYS A 75 -29.50 -7.72 -9.69
N ASP A 76 -30.67 -8.23 -10.06
CA ASP A 76 -31.15 -8.17 -11.43
C ASP A 76 -31.25 -6.71 -11.90
N GLY A 77 -30.54 -6.38 -12.98
CA GLY A 77 -30.62 -5.08 -13.66
C GLY A 77 -29.62 -4.02 -13.22
N GLU A 78 -28.85 -4.23 -12.14
CA GLU A 78 -27.80 -3.29 -11.69
C GLU A 78 -26.41 -3.72 -12.18
N TRP A 79 -25.63 -2.77 -12.69
CA TRP A 79 -24.23 -3.00 -13.07
C TRP A 79 -23.30 -2.64 -11.92
N GLU A 80 -22.35 -3.52 -11.63
CA GLU A 80 -21.29 -3.22 -10.67
C GLU A 80 -20.33 -2.24 -11.34
N LYS A 81 -19.95 -2.60 -12.57
CA LYS A 81 -18.98 -1.90 -13.41
C LYS A 81 -19.42 -1.95 -14.85
N VAL A 82 -19.02 -0.96 -15.63
CA VAL A 82 -19.20 -0.98 -17.08
C VAL A 82 -17.90 -0.62 -17.78
N TYR A 83 -17.51 -1.46 -18.73
CA TYR A 83 -16.31 -1.24 -19.51
C TYR A 83 -16.69 -0.63 -20.87
N VAL A 84 -16.05 0.48 -21.21
CA VAL A 84 -16.32 1.25 -22.43
C VAL A 84 -15.02 1.51 -23.17
N CYS A 85 -14.99 1.18 -24.46
CA CYS A 85 -13.88 1.54 -25.33
C CYS A 85 -13.96 3.03 -25.67
N LEU A 86 -12.87 3.75 -25.43
CA LEU A 86 -12.74 5.16 -25.77
C LEU A 86 -11.86 5.33 -27.01
N PHE A 87 -12.17 6.37 -27.79
CA PHE A 87 -11.53 6.72 -29.04
C PHE A 87 -11.32 8.23 -29.11
N SER A 88 -10.35 8.68 -29.90
CA SER A 88 -10.21 10.09 -30.23
C SER A 88 -11.31 10.55 -31.19
N ASN A 89 -11.86 11.75 -30.97
CA ASN A 89 -12.75 12.40 -31.93
C ASN A 89 -12.07 12.73 -33.27
N GLU A 90 -10.74 12.86 -33.29
CA GLU A 90 -9.97 13.17 -34.51
C GLU A 90 -9.76 11.94 -35.39
N THR A 91 -10.02 10.74 -34.87
CA THR A 91 -9.85 9.49 -35.61
C THR A 91 -11.01 9.31 -36.61
N THR A 92 -10.78 9.73 -37.85
CA THR A 92 -11.74 9.61 -38.97
C THR A 92 -11.92 8.18 -39.47
N ARG A 93 -10.98 7.27 -39.17
CA ARG A 93 -11.09 5.82 -39.43
C ARG A 93 -10.87 5.04 -38.15
N LEU A 94 -11.96 4.70 -37.47
CA LEU A 94 -11.97 3.62 -36.48
C LEU A 94 -11.69 2.29 -37.20
N GLY A 95 -10.41 2.01 -37.44
CA GLY A 95 -9.99 0.65 -37.77
C GLY A 95 -10.34 -0.27 -36.59
N LYS A 96 -10.64 -1.54 -36.86
CA LYS A 96 -11.00 -2.56 -35.84
C LYS A 96 -9.92 -2.77 -34.73
N ASN A 97 -8.78 -2.09 -34.83
CA ASN A 97 -7.56 -2.31 -34.05
C ASN A 97 -7.06 -1.05 -33.30
N TYR A 98 -7.86 0.03 -33.21
CA TYR A 98 -7.42 1.30 -32.60
C TYR A 98 -8.24 1.67 -31.35
N ILE A 99 -8.39 0.74 -30.41
CA ILE A 99 -8.78 1.12 -29.04
C ILE A 99 -7.48 1.41 -28.30
N SER A 100 -7.30 2.64 -27.81
CA SER A 100 -6.12 2.99 -27.00
C SER A 100 -6.44 3.03 -25.51
N ILE A 101 -7.70 3.27 -25.14
CA ILE A 101 -8.14 3.40 -23.75
C ILE A 101 -9.44 2.64 -23.55
N ILE A 102 -9.51 1.89 -22.45
CA ILE A 102 -10.72 1.25 -21.96
C ILE A 102 -11.02 1.84 -20.58
N ALA A 103 -12.19 2.45 -20.44
CA ALA A 103 -12.66 3.00 -19.18
C ALA A 103 -13.53 1.97 -18.46
N GLU A 104 -13.14 1.59 -17.25
CA GLU A 104 -13.94 0.91 -16.23
C GLU A 104 -14.70 1.99 -15.47
N ILE A 105 -16.02 2.05 -15.59
CA ILE A 105 -16.85 3.04 -14.92
C ILE A 105 -17.66 2.35 -13.83
N ASP A 106 -17.47 2.78 -12.59
CA ASP A 106 -18.15 2.22 -11.42
C ASP A 106 -19.49 2.91 -11.15
N GLY A 107 -20.45 2.18 -10.57
CA GLY A 107 -21.65 2.76 -9.97
C GLY A 107 -22.69 3.30 -10.96
N VAL A 108 -22.66 2.86 -12.22
CA VAL A 108 -23.64 3.27 -13.23
C VAL A 108 -24.86 2.34 -13.20
N SER A 109 -26.03 2.90 -12.95
CA SER A 109 -27.30 2.15 -12.81
C SER A 109 -27.88 1.65 -14.15
N GLY A 110 -27.39 2.16 -15.29
CA GLY A 110 -27.83 1.71 -16.61
C GLY A 110 -27.35 2.54 -17.79
N THR A 111 -27.86 2.22 -18.97
CA THR A 111 -27.44 2.81 -20.26
C THR A 111 -27.70 4.31 -20.37
N GLU A 112 -28.77 4.84 -19.77
CA GLU A 112 -29.12 6.26 -19.87
C GLU A 112 -28.16 7.15 -19.06
N GLU A 113 -27.85 6.76 -17.83
CA GLU A 113 -26.87 7.44 -16.99
C GLU A 113 -25.48 7.40 -17.63
N LEU A 114 -25.09 6.24 -18.14
CA LEU A 114 -23.85 6.08 -18.89
C LEU A 114 -23.80 7.00 -20.12
N ALA A 115 -24.90 7.09 -20.87
CA ALA A 115 -24.98 7.97 -22.03
C ALA A 115 -24.80 9.44 -21.64
N LYS A 116 -25.43 9.89 -20.54
CA LYS A 116 -25.26 11.26 -20.03
C LYS A 116 -23.81 11.56 -19.63
N LEU A 117 -23.15 10.62 -18.95
CA LEU A 117 -21.74 10.75 -18.57
C LEU A 117 -20.83 10.89 -19.80
N LEU A 118 -21.05 10.08 -20.83
CA LEU A 118 -20.20 10.07 -22.02
C LEU A 118 -20.55 11.16 -23.04
N GLN A 119 -21.75 11.73 -22.99
CA GLN A 119 -22.21 12.76 -23.93
C GLN A 119 -21.45 14.10 -23.77
N ALA A 120 -20.84 14.33 -22.60
CA ALA A 120 -20.04 15.53 -22.34
C ALA A 120 -18.76 15.58 -23.19
N GLY A 121 -18.32 14.47 -23.79
CA GLY A 121 -17.04 14.41 -24.52
C GLY A 121 -15.82 14.59 -23.61
N GLU A 122 -16.04 14.47 -22.30
CA GLU A 122 -15.07 14.58 -21.22
C GLU A 122 -15.29 13.44 -20.23
N LEU A 123 -14.22 12.91 -19.65
CA LEU A 123 -14.29 11.88 -18.61
C LEU A 123 -13.14 12.02 -17.62
N GLU A 124 -13.46 12.09 -16.34
CA GLU A 124 -12.46 12.00 -15.27
C GLU A 124 -12.10 10.53 -15.04
N ILE A 125 -10.81 10.23 -15.08
CA ILE A 125 -10.26 8.89 -14.96
C ILE A 125 -9.01 8.84 -14.10
N TYR A 126 -8.78 7.68 -13.54
CA TYR A 126 -7.58 7.30 -12.84
C TYR A 126 -6.83 6.26 -13.65
N TYR A 127 -5.54 6.48 -13.86
CA TYR A 127 -4.66 5.48 -14.44
C TYR A 127 -3.96 4.71 -13.32
N TRP A 128 -3.97 3.37 -13.40
CA TRP A 128 -3.36 2.49 -12.41
C TRP A 128 -2.39 1.51 -13.09
N PRO A 129 -1.07 1.73 -13.04
CA PRO A 129 -0.10 0.86 -13.73
C PRO A 129 -0.18 -0.62 -13.33
N ASN A 130 -0.58 -0.89 -12.07
CA ASN A 130 -0.69 -2.25 -11.53
C ASN A 130 -2.05 -2.91 -11.80
N LYS A 131 -3.04 -2.16 -12.30
CA LYS A 131 -4.38 -2.66 -12.62
C LYS A 131 -4.63 -2.57 -14.14
N GLN A 132 -3.65 -3.06 -14.90
CA GLN A 132 -3.76 -3.22 -16.35
C GLN A 132 -4.24 -4.63 -16.67
N GLY A 133 -5.32 -4.73 -17.45
CA GLY A 133 -5.96 -6.00 -17.82
C GLY A 133 -7.46 -5.99 -17.56
N LEU A 134 -8.18 -6.74 -18.39
CA LEU A 134 -9.64 -6.86 -18.30
C LEU A 134 -10.04 -8.16 -17.59
N PRO A 135 -11.18 -8.18 -16.88
CA PRO A 135 -11.76 -9.45 -16.43
C PRO A 135 -11.99 -10.38 -17.61
N GLN A 136 -11.71 -11.68 -17.44
CA GLN A 136 -11.75 -12.66 -18.53
C GLN A 136 -13.08 -12.67 -19.30
N GLY A 137 -14.20 -12.53 -18.57
CA GLY A 137 -15.53 -12.47 -19.18
C GLY A 137 -15.71 -11.26 -20.09
N VAL A 138 -15.22 -10.09 -19.66
CA VAL A 138 -15.25 -8.84 -20.44
C VAL A 138 -14.32 -8.95 -21.64
N TYR A 139 -13.09 -9.41 -21.42
CA TYR A 139 -12.10 -9.66 -22.47
C TYR A 139 -12.68 -10.53 -23.58
N ASN A 140 -13.29 -11.67 -23.24
CA ASN A 140 -13.86 -12.59 -24.22
C ASN A 140 -14.98 -11.93 -25.05
N ARG A 141 -15.87 -11.16 -24.42
CA ARG A 141 -16.96 -10.44 -25.12
C ARG A 141 -16.42 -9.33 -26.01
N MET A 142 -15.39 -8.61 -25.57
CA MET A 142 -14.75 -7.57 -26.37
C MET A 142 -13.99 -8.18 -27.56
N ALA A 143 -13.24 -9.27 -27.36
CA ALA A 143 -12.50 -9.96 -28.40
C ALA A 143 -13.39 -10.55 -29.51
N GLN A 144 -14.62 -10.96 -29.17
CA GLN A 144 -15.60 -11.38 -30.17
C GLN A 144 -15.99 -10.24 -31.11
N LYS A 145 -16.13 -9.01 -30.60
CA LYS A 145 -16.52 -7.83 -31.37
C LYS A 145 -15.33 -7.19 -32.11
N TYR A 146 -14.22 -7.02 -31.41
CA TYR A 146 -12.98 -6.41 -31.93
C TYR A 146 -11.95 -7.50 -32.24
N ARG A 147 -12.24 -8.33 -33.25
CA ARG A 147 -11.34 -9.41 -33.66
C ARG A 147 -10.01 -8.85 -34.16
N GLY A 148 -8.91 -9.36 -33.62
CA GLY A 148 -7.54 -8.92 -33.98
C GLY A 148 -7.02 -7.76 -33.13
N MET A 149 -7.80 -7.30 -32.16
CA MET A 149 -7.42 -6.31 -31.16
C MET A 149 -6.50 -6.96 -30.11
N ASP A 150 -5.37 -6.29 -29.83
CA ASP A 150 -4.50 -6.62 -28.70
C ASP A 150 -4.88 -5.75 -27.51
N PHE A 151 -5.74 -6.27 -26.62
CA PHE A 151 -6.22 -5.53 -25.45
C PHE A 151 -5.15 -5.31 -24.39
N ASP A 152 -4.06 -6.08 -24.41
CA ASP A 152 -2.93 -5.90 -23.49
C ASP A 152 -2.15 -4.62 -23.80
N ARG A 153 -2.33 -4.06 -25.01
CA ARG A 153 -1.78 -2.75 -25.40
C ARG A 153 -2.71 -1.59 -25.11
N CYS A 154 -3.94 -1.85 -24.66
CA CYS A 154 -4.87 -0.80 -24.26
C CYS A 154 -4.55 -0.31 -22.86
N LEU A 155 -4.64 1.01 -22.65
CA LEU A 155 -4.60 1.56 -21.30
C LEU A 155 -5.94 1.30 -20.62
N HIS A 156 -5.90 0.57 -19.52
CA HIS A 156 -7.06 0.38 -18.67
C HIS A 156 -7.12 1.49 -17.62
N CYS A 157 -8.22 2.22 -17.58
CA CYS A 157 -8.41 3.36 -16.70
C CYS A 157 -9.74 3.24 -15.95
N GLU A 158 -9.79 3.74 -14.73
CA GLU A 158 -10.98 3.68 -13.87
C GLU A 158 -11.62 5.05 -13.77
N SER A 159 -12.94 5.10 -13.87
CA SER A 159 -13.76 6.29 -13.78
C SER A 159 -14.75 6.11 -12.65
N GLY A 160 -14.83 7.11 -11.78
CA GLY A 160 -15.63 7.00 -10.57
C GLY A 160 -14.96 6.13 -9.50
N GLY A 161 -15.45 6.29 -8.28
CA GLY A 161 -14.81 5.77 -7.08
C GLY A 161 -14.18 6.92 -6.27
N PRO A 162 -14.51 7.06 -4.97
CA PRO A 162 -13.82 8.01 -4.13
C PRO A 162 -12.32 7.62 -4.06
N PRO A 163 -11.39 8.61 -4.04
CA PRO A 163 -9.99 8.30 -3.80
C PRO A 163 -9.87 7.48 -2.50
N PRO A 164 -8.92 6.52 -2.42
CA PRO A 164 -8.75 5.68 -1.24
C PRO A 164 -8.62 6.55 0.02
N SER A 165 -9.30 6.22 1.12
CA SER A 165 -9.33 7.12 2.28
C SER A 165 -7.92 7.32 2.88
N PRO A 166 -7.60 8.52 3.40
CA PRO A 166 -6.31 8.77 4.05
C PRO A 166 -6.17 8.01 5.38
N ASP A 167 -7.26 7.45 5.92
CA ASP A 167 -7.31 6.85 7.25
C ASP A 167 -6.37 5.67 7.39
N PHE A 168 -6.20 4.87 6.32
CA PHE A 168 -5.23 3.78 6.32
C PHE A 168 -3.80 4.31 6.44
N GLY A 169 -3.44 5.32 5.63
CA GLY A 169 -2.11 5.94 5.68
C GLY A 169 -1.82 6.56 7.04
N ASN A 170 -2.77 7.33 7.57
CA ASN A 170 -2.69 7.92 8.91
C ASN A 170 -2.54 6.86 10.00
N SER A 171 -3.36 5.81 9.98
CA SER A 171 -3.31 4.72 10.96
C SER A 171 -1.95 4.02 10.95
N CYS A 172 -1.40 3.74 9.76
CA CYS A 172 -0.07 3.16 9.62
C CYS A 172 1.04 4.09 10.16
N ILE A 173 0.95 5.40 9.93
CA ILE A 173 1.90 6.37 10.48
C ILE A 173 1.83 6.38 12.02
N TYR A 174 0.62 6.45 12.60
CA TYR A 174 0.44 6.42 14.06
C TYR A 174 0.98 5.14 14.69
N VAL A 175 0.69 3.98 14.12
CA VAL A 175 1.21 2.69 14.59
C VAL A 175 2.74 2.64 14.46
N GLY A 176 3.28 3.16 13.36
CA GLY A 176 4.72 3.22 13.13
C GLY A 176 5.45 4.09 14.17
N ILE A 177 4.97 5.32 14.39
CA ILE A 177 5.53 6.23 15.40
C ILE A 177 5.38 5.65 16.81
N GLY A 178 4.19 5.13 17.13
CA GLY A 178 3.89 4.55 18.44
C GLY A 178 4.79 3.35 18.76
N GLY A 179 4.99 2.45 17.81
CA GLY A 179 5.82 1.26 18.00
C GLY A 179 7.33 1.55 18.11
N VAL A 180 7.84 2.55 17.36
CA VAL A 180 9.22 3.03 17.54
C VAL A 180 9.40 3.66 18.93
N THR A 181 8.47 4.52 19.34
CA THR A 181 8.52 5.20 20.64
C THR A 181 8.47 4.19 21.80
N LEU A 182 7.56 3.21 21.74
CA LEU A 182 7.45 2.14 22.73
C LEU A 182 8.76 1.33 22.83
N SER A 183 9.37 1.00 21.70
CA SER A 183 10.64 0.26 21.65
C SER A 183 11.77 1.00 22.36
N ILE A 184 11.87 2.32 22.13
CA ILE A 184 12.85 3.18 22.81
C ILE A 184 12.59 3.20 24.32
N VAL A 185 11.34 3.40 24.74
CA VAL A 185 10.97 3.43 26.17
C VAL A 185 11.30 2.11 26.86
N CYS A 186 11.01 0.95 26.24
CA CYS A 186 11.33 -0.35 26.80
C CYS A 186 12.84 -0.57 26.96
N VAL A 187 13.65 -0.11 26.00
CA VAL A 187 15.12 -0.20 26.08
C VAL A 187 15.64 0.71 27.20
N ILE A 188 15.16 1.96 27.29
CA ILE A 188 15.54 2.88 28.36
C ILE A 188 15.15 2.32 29.74
N ALA A 189 13.92 1.82 29.88
CA ALA A 189 13.44 1.21 31.12
C ALA A 189 14.30 0.01 31.55
N PHE A 190 14.70 -0.84 30.60
CA PHE A 190 15.61 -1.95 30.88
C PHE A 190 16.98 -1.49 31.41
N TYR A 191 17.56 -0.45 30.82
CA TYR A 191 18.82 0.14 31.30
C TYR A 191 18.68 0.81 32.66
N LEU A 192 17.57 1.53 32.90
CA LEU A 192 17.28 2.14 34.19
C LEU A 192 17.12 1.09 35.29
N ILE A 193 16.38 0.01 35.05
CA ILE A 193 16.23 -1.11 36.00
C ILE A 193 17.59 -1.74 36.29
N LYS A 194 18.45 -1.93 35.28
CA LYS A 194 19.82 -2.41 35.49
C LYS A 194 20.66 -1.45 36.32
N LEU A 195 20.57 -0.15 36.05
CA LEU A 195 21.33 0.87 36.76
C LEU A 195 20.90 0.95 38.23
N ILE A 196 19.59 1.01 38.49
CA ILE A 196 19.00 0.98 39.84
C ILE A 196 19.39 -0.30 40.57
N GLY A 197 19.25 -1.47 39.93
CA GLY A 197 19.71 -2.73 40.51
C GLY A 197 21.19 -2.70 40.85
N SER A 198 22.04 -2.17 39.97
CA SER A 198 23.48 -2.06 40.25
C SER A 198 23.82 -1.09 41.38
N MET A 199 22.98 -0.08 41.64
CA MET A 199 23.16 0.82 42.78
C MET A 199 22.71 0.17 44.09
N ILE A 200 21.56 -0.52 44.08
CA ILE A 200 21.00 -1.19 45.27
C ILE A 200 21.86 -2.39 45.71
N PHE A 201 22.40 -3.17 44.77
CA PHE A 201 23.22 -4.34 45.10
C PHE A 201 24.70 -4.05 45.32
N ARG A 202 25.16 -2.82 45.07
CA ARG A 202 26.56 -2.40 45.31
C ARG A 202 26.82 -1.98 46.76
N GLU A 203 25.79 -1.90 47.61
CA GLU A 203 25.91 -1.68 49.06
C GLU A 203 26.03 -2.97 49.89
N ARG A 204 26.03 -4.17 49.28
CA ARG A 204 26.38 -5.42 49.98
C ARG A 204 27.79 -5.87 49.63
N ASP A 205 28.78 -5.18 50.17
CA ASP A 205 30.09 -5.80 50.43
C ASP A 205 29.99 -6.56 51.77
N PRO A 206 30.19 -7.89 51.80
CA PRO A 206 30.26 -8.65 53.04
C PRO A 206 31.68 -8.52 53.60
N TRP A 207 31.88 -7.50 54.42
CA TRP A 207 32.99 -7.49 55.38
C TRP A 207 32.38 -7.53 56.78
N TYR A 208 32.80 -8.53 57.57
CA TYR A 208 32.34 -8.94 58.93
C TYR A 208 31.03 -9.76 58.93
N ASP A 209 30.89 -10.96 59.50
CA ASP A 209 31.58 -11.74 60.56
C ASP A 209 31.67 -13.25 60.11
N ASP A 210 32.44 -14.20 60.64
CA ASP A 210 32.64 -14.62 62.03
C ASP A 210 33.93 -15.46 62.18
N GLU A 211 34.55 -15.32 63.34
CA GLU A 211 35.55 -16.22 63.92
C GLU A 211 34.98 -17.63 64.20
N GLU A 212 35.91 -18.60 64.25
CA GLU A 212 35.83 -19.89 64.94
C GLU A 212 34.79 -20.93 64.47
N ASP A 213 35.27 -21.99 63.81
CA ASP A 213 35.24 -23.29 64.51
C ASP A 213 36.21 -24.34 63.94
N HIS A 214 36.79 -25.07 64.89
CA HIS A 214 37.83 -26.07 64.75
C HIS A 214 37.46 -27.26 63.83
N GLN A 215 38.45 -27.78 63.09
CA GLN A 215 38.83 -29.20 63.26
C GLN A 215 40.25 -29.53 62.76
N ILE A 216 41.05 -29.96 63.73
CA ILE A 216 42.36 -30.60 63.65
C ILE A 216 42.20 -32.00 63.05
N SER A 217 43.03 -32.38 62.06
CA SER A 217 43.62 -33.73 62.01
C SER A 217 44.81 -33.86 61.04
N ASN A 218 46.00 -33.66 61.61
CA ASN A 218 47.16 -34.55 61.58
C ASN A 218 47.86 -35.02 60.27
N LYS A 219 49.18 -34.75 60.31
CA LYS A 219 50.35 -35.63 60.02
C LYS A 219 50.89 -35.70 58.59
N ALA A 220 52.02 -35.02 58.41
CA ALA A 220 53.35 -35.51 57.97
C ALA A 220 54.02 -34.37 57.19
N GLY A 221 55.23 -33.89 57.42
CA GLY A 221 56.37 -34.28 58.23
C GLY A 221 57.58 -33.50 57.68
N LEU A 222 58.50 -33.08 58.56
CA LEU A 222 59.80 -32.43 58.34
C LEU A 222 59.83 -30.90 58.19
N PRO A 223 60.69 -30.25 58.99
CA PRO A 223 61.80 -29.52 58.38
C PRO A 223 63.15 -30.01 58.94
N SER A 224 64.18 -29.99 58.09
CA SER A 224 65.58 -30.14 58.49
C SER A 224 66.32 -28.82 58.27
N ALA A 225 66.77 -28.21 59.36
CA ALA A 225 68.04 -27.49 59.49
C ALA A 225 68.42 -27.48 60.98
#